data_AF-A0A3A4NMV9-F1
#
_entry.id   AF-A0A3A4NMV9-F1
#
_cell.length_a   1.000
_cell.length_b   1.000
_cell.length_c   1.000
_cell.angle_alpha   90.00
_cell.angle_beta   90.00
_cell.angle_gamma   90.00
#
_symmetry.space_group_name_H-M   'P 1'
#
loop_
_entity.id
_entity.type
_entity.pdbx_description
1 polymer ?
#
loop_
_entity_poly.entity_id
_entity_poly.type
_entity_poly.pdbx_seq_one_letter_code
_entity_poly.pdbx_strand_id
1 'polypeptide(L)'
;MRILVPFCVLLFLPCSAALGVEIGSSISPLSMKDLSNETVELVATPQNMVILYQFEYSSKSKKILADLIDAASSVGGISAFGITRQIPAEDRYSFGAFSSRILVDDKNATAALGMSRSSPAVAILGPGNHLLAVLDEPASSVEMVLAVADVFLANGFPDAAERCYRVVPPEIGDETAVQMCRMYSAILRGDVKTAQAEMKEWDQKSASPSADLPAARAFLLFCEGNTRRALAECQKAPENGFAQWVKGLALSRMGECAAASAAFHNAVKSRLSYRWQKVAAFVSAAQVSEAEGKPDAALALHKKAFDLAPLNPVNTACLVNYYWQQNKIPAASAYAGILQATTQNELVRSFISEFEKEVIFIGSTAAREAVFKKIKKNEPAGAKPAGTRNIVVSDFFIQGCPSDSGYLACAASAYLTHCLERSKKVSAVRRAAVKEAARVMGIAERRPIGTEPLRKIALALSADLLVVGEIGSYEDFYLINVRVANVHSGEIVAIISDRFPTLEGVAPAIERASDELLKKLKLE
;
A
#
# COMPACT_ATOMS: atom_id res chain seq x y z
N MET A 1 -12.83 -61.62 -43.22
CA MET A 1 -11.66 -61.21 -42.43
C MET A 1 -11.90 -59.78 -41.96
N ARG A 2 -12.33 -59.58 -40.70
CA ARG A 2 -12.56 -58.25 -40.11
C ARG A 2 -11.34 -57.89 -39.28
N ILE A 3 -10.63 -56.84 -39.68
CA ILE A 3 -9.43 -56.35 -39.00
C ILE A 3 -9.89 -55.42 -37.87
N LEU A 4 -9.67 -55.84 -36.61
CA LEU A 4 -9.76 -54.97 -35.44
C LEU A 4 -8.55 -54.03 -35.43
N VAL A 5 -8.80 -52.73 -35.45
CA VAL A 5 -7.78 -51.69 -35.16
C VAL A 5 -7.90 -51.31 -33.69
N PRO A 6 -6.83 -51.40 -32.87
CA PRO A 6 -6.91 -51.02 -31.47
C PRO A 6 -6.87 -49.50 -31.34
N PHE A 7 -7.88 -48.94 -30.69
CA PHE A 7 -7.96 -47.54 -30.33
C PHE A 7 -7.04 -47.28 -29.11
N CYS A 8 -5.82 -46.79 -29.34
CA CYS A 8 -4.94 -46.33 -28.25
C CYS A 8 -5.49 -45.02 -27.68
N VAL A 9 -6.11 -45.09 -26.50
CA VAL A 9 -6.46 -43.92 -25.69
C VAL A 9 -5.16 -43.40 -25.05
N LEU A 10 -4.55 -42.39 -25.66
CA LEU A 10 -3.48 -41.60 -25.06
C LEU A 10 -4.06 -40.77 -23.90
N LEU A 11 -3.86 -41.25 -22.67
CA LEU A 11 -4.06 -40.46 -21.45
C LEU A 11 -3.00 -39.36 -21.41
N PHE A 12 -3.32 -38.19 -21.95
CA PHE A 12 -2.58 -36.96 -21.65
C PHE A 12 -2.83 -36.59 -20.19
N LEU A 13 -1.95 -37.06 -19.29
CA LEU A 13 -1.82 -36.44 -17.98
C LEU A 13 -1.38 -34.98 -18.23
N PRO A 14 -2.12 -33.97 -17.74
CA PRO A 14 -1.65 -32.60 -17.82
C PRO A 14 -0.33 -32.55 -17.04
N CYS A 15 0.77 -32.38 -17.77
CA CYS A 15 2.04 -32.01 -17.19
C CYS A 15 1.81 -30.62 -16.60
N SER A 16 1.49 -30.56 -15.31
CA SER A 16 1.45 -29.31 -14.55
C SER A 16 2.86 -28.76 -14.56
N ALA A 17 3.20 -27.97 -15.59
CA ALA A 17 4.33 -27.08 -15.50
C ALA A 17 4.16 -26.33 -14.18
N ALA A 18 5.11 -26.51 -13.26
CA ALA A 18 5.07 -25.86 -11.96
C ALA A 18 4.99 -24.35 -12.21
N LEU A 19 3.80 -23.79 -12.10
CA LEU A 19 3.59 -22.36 -12.20
C LEU A 19 4.35 -21.76 -11.01
N GLY A 20 5.37 -20.97 -11.30
CA GLY A 20 6.11 -20.23 -10.27
C GLY A 20 5.13 -19.41 -9.43
N VAL A 21 5.45 -19.26 -8.15
CA VAL A 21 4.66 -18.47 -7.20
C VAL A 21 4.41 -17.07 -7.77
N GLU A 22 3.16 -16.63 -7.69
CA GLU A 22 2.78 -15.29 -8.13
C GLU A 22 3.34 -14.22 -7.17
N ILE A 23 3.80 -13.10 -7.73
CA ILE A 23 4.21 -11.93 -6.95
C ILE A 23 3.08 -11.52 -6.00
N GLY A 24 3.43 -11.25 -4.74
CA GLY A 24 2.48 -10.91 -3.68
C GLY A 24 1.85 -12.10 -2.97
N SER A 25 2.16 -13.34 -3.35
CA SER A 25 1.79 -14.51 -2.58
C SER A 25 2.76 -14.74 -1.42
N SER A 26 2.23 -15.17 -0.28
CA SER A 26 3.05 -15.71 0.81
C SER A 26 3.57 -17.09 0.41
N ILE A 27 4.88 -17.31 0.54
CA ILE A 27 5.48 -18.62 0.34
C ILE A 27 5.64 -19.35 1.67
N SER A 28 5.50 -20.67 1.64
CA SER A 28 5.90 -21.50 2.77
C SER A 28 7.37 -21.21 3.13
N PRO A 29 7.72 -21.20 4.43
CA PRO A 29 9.10 -21.01 4.85
C PRO A 29 10.04 -21.92 4.05
N LEU A 30 11.05 -21.32 3.43
CA LEU A 30 12.04 -22.06 2.67
C LEU A 30 13.15 -22.51 3.62
N SER A 31 13.59 -23.75 3.44
CA SER A 31 14.69 -24.33 4.21
C SER A 31 15.66 -24.97 3.23
N MET A 32 16.90 -24.49 3.24
CA MET A 32 17.96 -24.94 2.35
C MET A 32 19.22 -25.23 3.16
N LYS A 33 20.14 -26.00 2.58
CA LYS A 33 21.42 -26.28 3.23
C LYS A 33 22.48 -25.30 2.77
N ASP A 34 23.33 -24.86 3.69
CA ASP A 34 24.54 -24.12 3.34
C ASP A 34 25.68 -25.06 2.87
N LEU A 35 26.87 -24.50 2.62
CA LEU A 35 28.04 -25.30 2.21
C LEU A 35 28.62 -26.18 3.33
N SER A 36 28.29 -25.88 4.58
CA SER A 36 28.62 -26.67 5.78
C SER A 36 27.58 -27.77 6.04
N ASN A 37 26.56 -27.91 5.17
CA ASN A 37 25.44 -28.84 5.30
C ASN A 37 24.55 -28.53 6.52
N GLU A 38 24.65 -27.31 7.08
CA GLU A 38 23.72 -26.78 8.07
C GLU A 38 22.45 -26.29 7.39
N THR A 39 21.31 -26.46 8.07
CA THR A 39 20.02 -26.07 7.54
C THR A 39 19.74 -24.61 7.88
N VAL A 40 19.54 -23.78 6.86
CA VAL A 40 19.22 -22.35 6.98
C VAL A 40 17.73 -22.17 6.67
N GLU A 41 16.99 -21.66 7.65
CA GLU A 41 15.61 -21.23 7.45
C GLU A 41 15.57 -19.80 6.90
N LEU A 42 14.91 -19.64 5.77
CA LEU A 42 14.74 -18.36 5.09
C LEU A 42 13.38 -17.78 5.49
N VAL A 43 13.41 -16.95 6.53
CA VAL A 43 12.21 -16.29 7.05
C VAL A 43 12.38 -14.77 6.97
N ALA A 44 11.51 -14.15 6.18
CA ALA A 44 11.37 -12.71 6.10
C ALA A 44 10.34 -12.23 7.14
N THR A 45 10.79 -11.34 8.02
CA THR A 45 10.00 -10.74 9.10
C THR A 45 9.80 -9.26 8.84
N PRO A 46 8.91 -8.57 9.57
CA PRO A 46 8.79 -7.11 9.47
C PRO A 46 10.11 -6.36 9.71
N GLN A 47 11.04 -6.96 10.45
CA GLN A 47 12.35 -6.40 10.77
C GLN A 47 13.47 -6.92 9.86
N ASN A 48 13.23 -7.97 9.07
CA ASN A 48 14.26 -8.61 8.26
C ASN A 48 13.72 -9.05 6.89
N MET A 49 14.15 -8.38 5.83
CA MET A 49 13.88 -8.79 4.45
C MET A 49 14.91 -9.83 4.00
N VAL A 50 14.56 -10.68 3.03
CA VAL A 50 15.48 -11.71 2.50
C VAL A 50 15.68 -11.53 1.00
N ILE A 51 16.94 -11.49 0.56
CA ILE A 51 17.35 -11.41 -0.84
C ILE A 51 18.01 -12.75 -1.21
N LEU A 52 17.50 -13.37 -2.26
CA LEU A 52 17.98 -14.65 -2.77
C LEU A 52 18.54 -14.44 -4.17
N TYR A 53 19.86 -14.53 -4.33
CA TYR A 53 20.52 -14.40 -5.62
C TYR A 53 20.87 -15.77 -6.17
N GLN A 54 20.09 -16.25 -7.15
CA GLN A 54 20.44 -17.45 -7.90
C GLN A 54 21.56 -17.12 -8.87
N PHE A 55 22.69 -17.82 -8.74
CA PHE A 55 23.86 -17.56 -9.54
C PHE A 55 24.49 -18.83 -10.12
N GLU A 56 25.11 -18.67 -11.29
CA GLU A 56 26.05 -19.63 -11.82
C GLU A 56 27.46 -19.27 -11.34
N TYR A 57 28.24 -20.29 -10.98
CA TYR A 57 29.57 -20.10 -10.41
C TYR A 57 30.51 -19.41 -11.41
N SER A 58 30.77 -18.13 -11.19
CA SER A 58 31.70 -17.30 -11.98
C SER A 58 32.34 -16.22 -11.11
N SER A 59 33.49 -15.66 -11.53
CA SER A 59 34.14 -14.55 -10.82
C SER A 59 33.24 -13.31 -10.73
N LYS A 60 32.43 -13.03 -11.76
CA LYS A 60 31.45 -11.94 -11.77
C LYS A 60 30.39 -12.16 -10.69
N SER A 61 29.75 -13.33 -10.70
CA SER A 61 28.69 -13.68 -9.76
C SER A 61 29.18 -13.67 -8.30
N LYS A 62 30.40 -14.16 -8.06
CA LYS A 62 31.03 -14.11 -6.73
C LYS A 62 31.18 -12.69 -6.22
N LYS A 63 31.65 -11.77 -7.08
CA LYS A 63 31.80 -10.36 -6.72
C LYS A 63 30.45 -9.74 -6.41
N ILE A 64 29.45 -9.94 -7.29
CA ILE A 64 28.08 -9.43 -7.07
C ILE A 64 27.51 -9.92 -5.73
N LEU A 65 27.69 -11.21 -5.45
CA LEU A 65 27.20 -11.81 -4.21
C LEU A 65 27.92 -11.29 -2.97
N ALA A 66 29.25 -11.15 -3.00
CA ALA A 66 30.03 -10.59 -1.91
C ALA A 66 29.57 -9.15 -1.62
N ASP A 67 29.49 -8.31 -2.65
CA ASP A 67 29.03 -6.93 -2.53
C ASP A 67 27.60 -6.85 -1.96
N LEU A 68 26.71 -7.77 -2.36
CA LEU A 68 25.34 -7.84 -1.86
C LEU A 68 25.28 -8.28 -0.38
N ILE A 69 26.09 -9.25 0.03
CA ILE A 69 26.16 -9.71 1.42
C ILE A 69 26.74 -8.62 2.32
N ASP A 70 27.78 -7.92 1.87
CA ASP A 70 28.40 -6.81 2.60
C ASP A 70 27.42 -5.64 2.73
N ALA A 71 26.71 -5.31 1.66
CA ALA A 71 25.62 -4.32 1.67
C ALA A 71 24.51 -4.71 2.66
N ALA A 72 24.03 -5.96 2.63
CA ALA A 72 22.99 -6.43 3.54
C ALA A 72 23.44 -6.40 5.01
N SER A 73 24.69 -6.82 5.28
CA SER A 73 25.27 -6.89 6.63
C SER A 73 25.52 -5.52 7.25
N SER A 74 25.93 -4.53 6.45
CA SER A 74 26.18 -3.16 6.92
C SER A 74 24.90 -2.35 7.15
N VAL A 75 23.81 -2.73 6.49
CA VAL A 75 22.50 -2.07 6.58
C VAL A 75 21.69 -2.55 7.79
N GLY A 76 21.69 -3.85 8.07
CA GLY A 76 20.81 -4.44 9.08
C GLY A 76 19.34 -4.52 8.64
N GLY A 77 18.66 -5.58 9.07
CA GLY A 77 17.28 -5.87 8.68
C GLY A 77 17.12 -6.30 7.22
N ILE A 78 18.21 -6.70 6.58
CA ILE A 78 18.24 -7.38 5.29
C ILE A 78 19.23 -8.54 5.41
N SER A 79 18.81 -9.73 5.00
CA SER A 79 19.68 -10.88 4.81
C SER A 79 19.82 -11.18 3.33
N ALA A 80 21.04 -11.37 2.84
CA ALA A 80 21.31 -11.80 1.49
C ALA A 80 21.94 -13.20 1.47
N PHE A 81 21.50 -14.02 0.51
CA PHE A 81 22.01 -15.36 0.30
C PHE A 81 22.24 -15.61 -1.18
N GLY A 82 23.33 -16.28 -1.50
CA GLY A 82 23.55 -16.83 -2.83
C GLY A 82 22.95 -18.22 -2.91
N ILE A 83 22.25 -18.52 -3.99
CA ILE A 83 21.68 -19.84 -4.25
C ILE A 83 22.32 -20.42 -5.51
N THR A 84 22.75 -21.66 -5.43
CA THR A 84 23.28 -22.40 -6.59
C THR A 84 22.85 -23.86 -6.52
N ARG A 85 22.67 -24.48 -7.69
CA ARG A 85 22.36 -25.91 -7.77
C ARG A 85 23.58 -26.78 -7.53
N GLN A 86 24.77 -26.31 -7.93
CA GLN A 86 26.00 -27.08 -7.84
C GLN A 86 27.20 -26.15 -7.59
N ILE A 87 28.07 -26.57 -6.68
CA ILE A 87 29.41 -26.02 -6.50
C ILE A 87 30.39 -27.20 -6.57
N PRO A 88 31.40 -27.15 -7.47
CA PRO A 88 32.46 -28.15 -7.51
C PRO A 88 33.09 -28.31 -6.11
N ALA A 89 33.42 -29.55 -5.72
CA ALA A 89 33.86 -29.84 -4.36
C ALA A 89 35.14 -29.07 -3.98
N GLU A 90 36.05 -28.93 -4.95
CA GLU A 90 37.28 -28.16 -4.90
C GLU A 90 37.06 -26.66 -4.65
N ASP A 91 35.90 -26.13 -5.04
CA ASP A 91 35.60 -24.69 -5.03
C ASP A 91 34.80 -24.24 -3.80
N ARG A 92 34.34 -25.16 -2.95
CA ARG A 92 33.53 -24.83 -1.76
C ARG A 92 34.25 -23.89 -0.79
N TYR A 93 35.56 -24.04 -0.66
CA TYR A 93 36.38 -23.21 0.22
C TYR A 93 36.67 -21.82 -0.35
N SER A 94 36.41 -21.59 -1.64
CA SER A 94 36.71 -20.32 -2.32
C SER A 94 35.81 -19.16 -1.90
N PHE A 95 34.71 -19.43 -1.18
CA PHE A 95 33.81 -18.42 -0.64
C PHE A 95 34.25 -17.87 0.72
N GLY A 96 35.26 -18.48 1.37
CA GLY A 96 35.82 -18.00 2.63
C GLY A 96 34.75 -17.75 3.70
N ALA A 97 34.71 -16.52 4.22
CA ALA A 97 33.78 -16.11 5.28
C ALA A 97 32.29 -16.12 4.85
N PHE A 98 32.00 -16.20 3.55
CA PHE A 98 30.64 -16.19 3.02
C PHE A 98 30.03 -17.58 2.85
N SER A 99 30.74 -18.65 3.21
CA SER A 99 30.29 -20.04 2.99
C SER A 99 28.91 -20.34 3.60
N SER A 100 28.59 -19.77 4.77
CA SER A 100 27.29 -19.91 5.44
C SER A 100 26.15 -19.11 4.79
N ARG A 101 26.47 -18.25 3.81
CA ARG A 101 25.52 -17.47 3.01
C ARG A 101 25.29 -18.05 1.62
N ILE A 102 25.95 -19.16 1.28
CA ILE A 102 25.74 -19.87 0.02
C ILE A 102 24.88 -21.10 0.28
N LEU A 103 23.73 -21.15 -0.36
CA LEU A 103 22.73 -22.19 -0.20
C LEU A 103 22.69 -23.09 -1.43
N VAL A 104 22.51 -24.38 -1.20
CA VAL A 104 22.38 -25.39 -2.24
C VAL A 104 20.91 -25.63 -2.54
N ASP A 105 20.50 -25.40 -3.78
CA ASP A 105 19.12 -25.68 -4.23
C ASP A 105 18.96 -27.14 -4.66
N ASP A 106 18.87 -28.04 -3.68
CA ASP A 106 18.71 -29.48 -3.88
C ASP A 106 17.26 -29.92 -4.16
N LYS A 107 16.28 -29.05 -3.87
CA LYS A 107 14.84 -29.32 -3.99
C LYS A 107 14.15 -28.46 -5.06
N ASN A 108 14.92 -27.76 -5.90
CA ASN A 108 14.41 -26.90 -6.96
C ASN A 108 13.47 -25.78 -6.44
N ALA A 109 13.77 -25.26 -5.25
CA ALA A 109 13.05 -24.18 -4.60
C ALA A 109 13.12 -22.87 -5.40
N THR A 110 14.22 -22.62 -6.12
CA THR A 110 14.35 -21.44 -6.99
C THR A 110 13.35 -21.45 -8.15
N ALA A 111 13.05 -22.64 -8.71
CA ALA A 111 12.03 -22.78 -9.74
C ALA A 111 10.62 -22.51 -9.20
N ALA A 112 10.33 -22.92 -7.96
CA ALA A 112 9.07 -22.60 -7.31
C ALA A 112 8.89 -21.09 -7.12
N LEU A 113 9.98 -20.34 -6.92
CA LEU A 113 9.97 -18.87 -6.86
C LEU A 113 9.88 -18.20 -8.25
N GLY A 114 9.84 -18.97 -9.34
CA GLY A 114 9.82 -18.44 -10.69
C GLY A 114 11.18 -17.95 -11.21
N MET A 115 12.26 -18.17 -10.46
CA MET A 115 13.62 -17.76 -10.85
C MET A 115 14.18 -18.59 -12.01
N SER A 116 13.58 -19.74 -12.32
CA SER A 116 13.97 -20.56 -13.48
C SER A 116 13.74 -19.89 -14.84
N ARG A 117 12.99 -18.79 -14.89
CA ARG A 117 12.70 -18.04 -16.13
C ARG A 117 13.88 -17.17 -16.58
N SER A 118 14.72 -16.73 -15.65
CA SER A 118 15.95 -15.99 -15.90
C SER A 118 17.02 -16.48 -14.94
N SER A 119 17.98 -17.25 -15.45
CA SER A 119 19.17 -17.63 -14.66
C SER A 119 20.35 -16.86 -15.24
N PRO A 120 21.07 -16.07 -14.44
CA PRO A 120 20.85 -15.78 -13.02
C PRO A 120 19.71 -14.78 -12.73
N ALA A 121 19.17 -14.81 -11.50
CA ALA A 121 18.05 -13.95 -11.05
C ALA A 121 18.11 -13.66 -9.55
N VAL A 122 17.35 -12.66 -9.12
CA VAL A 122 17.14 -12.32 -7.71
C VAL A 122 15.69 -12.39 -7.32
N ALA A 123 15.39 -13.14 -6.28
CA ALA A 123 14.09 -13.10 -5.60
C ALA A 123 14.21 -12.27 -4.32
N ILE A 124 13.23 -11.41 -4.08
CA ILE A 124 13.15 -10.57 -2.88
C ILE A 124 11.92 -10.99 -2.09
N LEU A 125 12.13 -11.38 -0.83
CA LEU A 125 11.09 -11.79 0.10
C LEU A 125 10.88 -10.71 1.17
N GLY A 126 9.62 -10.29 1.31
CA GLY A 126 9.17 -9.33 2.30
C GLY A 126 8.49 -9.98 3.51
N PRO A 127 7.95 -9.18 4.44
CA PRO A 127 7.39 -9.67 5.70
C PRO A 127 6.28 -10.70 5.47
N GLY A 128 6.26 -11.76 6.28
CA GLY A 128 5.34 -12.88 6.08
C GLY A 128 5.70 -13.75 4.88
N ASN A 129 6.97 -13.73 4.47
CA ASN A 129 7.49 -14.44 3.30
C ASN A 129 6.72 -14.11 2.01
N HIS A 130 6.32 -12.85 1.79
CA HIS A 130 5.70 -12.48 0.53
C HIS A 130 6.77 -12.28 -0.55
N LEU A 131 6.59 -12.90 -1.72
CA LEU A 131 7.47 -12.65 -2.87
C LEU A 131 7.21 -11.23 -3.42
N LEU A 132 8.16 -10.32 -3.28
CA LEU A 132 8.01 -8.91 -3.68
C LEU A 132 8.41 -8.68 -5.14
N ALA A 133 9.44 -9.38 -5.59
CA ALA A 133 9.96 -9.27 -6.93
C ALA A 133 10.81 -10.48 -7.28
N VAL A 134 10.82 -10.80 -8.58
CA VAL A 134 11.89 -11.56 -9.23
C VAL A 134 12.51 -10.61 -10.26
N LEU A 135 13.82 -10.42 -10.17
CA LEU A 135 14.61 -9.54 -11.01
C LEU A 135 15.58 -10.37 -11.83
N ASP A 136 15.85 -9.94 -13.06
CA ASP A 136 16.91 -10.52 -13.89
C ASP A 136 18.30 -10.17 -13.33
N GLU A 137 19.33 -10.86 -13.80
CA GLU A 137 20.70 -10.53 -13.38
C GLU A 137 21.08 -9.09 -13.76
N PRO A 138 21.50 -8.26 -12.79
CA PRO A 138 22.02 -6.93 -13.09
C PRO A 138 23.41 -7.02 -13.72
N ALA A 139 23.81 -5.96 -14.42
CA ALA A 139 25.15 -5.83 -14.98
C ALA A 139 26.21 -5.65 -13.88
N SER A 140 25.83 -5.12 -12.71
CA SER A 140 26.73 -4.84 -11.58
C SER A 140 26.06 -5.02 -10.21
N SER A 141 26.88 -5.07 -9.15
CA SER A 141 26.40 -5.05 -7.76
C SER A 141 25.71 -3.75 -7.39
N VAL A 142 26.16 -2.61 -7.92
CA VAL A 142 25.49 -1.32 -7.69
C VAL A 142 24.10 -1.31 -8.29
N GLU A 143 23.95 -1.77 -9.53
CA GLU A 143 22.64 -1.89 -10.17
C GLU A 143 21.72 -2.86 -9.40
N MET A 144 22.27 -3.95 -8.84
CA MET A 144 21.53 -4.84 -7.94
C MET A 144 20.96 -4.08 -6.74
N VAL A 145 21.83 -3.37 -6.01
CA VAL A 145 21.44 -2.67 -4.78
C VAL A 145 20.40 -1.60 -5.08
N LEU A 146 20.55 -0.87 -6.20
CA LEU A 146 19.56 0.12 -6.65
C LEU A 146 18.21 -0.53 -7.00
N ALA A 147 18.21 -1.66 -7.70
CA ALA A 147 16.99 -2.36 -8.07
C ALA A 147 16.26 -2.94 -6.84
N VAL A 148 17.00 -3.49 -5.88
CA VAL A 148 16.45 -3.94 -4.58
C VAL A 148 15.84 -2.77 -3.82
N ALA A 149 16.54 -1.64 -3.76
CA ALA A 149 16.06 -0.46 -3.06
C ALA A 149 14.80 0.14 -3.71
N ASP A 150 14.71 0.14 -5.05
CA ASP A 150 13.50 0.53 -5.79
C ASP A 150 12.31 -0.41 -5.46
N VAL A 151 12.55 -1.72 -5.34
CA VAL A 151 11.52 -2.68 -4.89
C VAL A 151 11.04 -2.36 -3.47
N PHE A 152 11.94 -2.07 -2.54
CA PHE A 152 11.57 -1.67 -1.18
C PHE A 152 10.79 -0.37 -1.15
N LEU A 153 11.22 0.63 -1.90
CA LEU A 153 10.54 1.92 -1.98
C LEU A 153 9.13 1.77 -2.55
N ALA A 154 8.98 1.00 -3.62
CA ALA A 154 7.70 0.72 -4.26
C ALA A 154 6.72 0.02 -3.30
N ASN A 155 7.22 -0.86 -2.43
CA ASN A 155 6.44 -1.60 -1.44
C ASN A 155 6.21 -0.83 -0.13
N GLY A 156 6.62 0.44 -0.03
CA GLY A 156 6.39 1.26 1.16
C GLY A 156 7.36 1.02 2.30
N PHE A 157 8.60 0.59 2.00
CA PHE A 157 9.68 0.42 2.97
C PHE A 157 10.82 1.44 2.72
N PRO A 158 10.55 2.76 2.85
CA PRO A 158 11.53 3.79 2.50
C PRO A 158 12.79 3.75 3.38
N ASP A 159 12.68 3.31 4.64
CA ASP A 159 13.85 3.11 5.50
C ASP A 159 14.75 1.96 5.00
N ALA A 160 14.17 0.85 4.54
CA ALA A 160 14.96 -0.25 3.99
C ALA A 160 15.67 0.17 2.69
N ALA A 161 14.95 0.91 1.83
CA ALA A 161 15.51 1.48 0.62
C ALA A 161 16.65 2.48 0.90
N GLU A 162 16.46 3.40 1.86
CA GLU A 162 17.50 4.36 2.28
C GLU A 162 18.78 3.68 2.71
N ARG A 163 18.66 2.61 3.50
CA ARG A 163 19.84 1.88 3.97
C ARG A 163 20.58 1.23 2.79
N CYS A 164 19.87 0.66 1.82
CA CYS A 164 20.49 0.18 0.58
C CYS A 164 21.23 1.29 -0.19
N TYR A 165 20.68 2.51 -0.26
CA TYR A 165 21.35 3.62 -0.95
C TYR A 165 22.59 4.15 -0.22
N ARG A 166 22.72 3.92 1.09
CA ARG A 166 23.89 4.36 1.88
C ARG A 166 25.15 3.54 1.62
N VAL A 167 25.00 2.30 1.16
CA VAL A 167 26.11 1.36 0.95
C VAL A 167 26.61 1.35 -0.49
N VAL A 168 25.95 2.09 -1.39
CA VAL A 168 26.44 2.30 -2.75
C VAL A 168 27.67 3.23 -2.71
N PRO A 169 28.85 2.78 -3.15
CA PRO A 169 30.05 3.63 -3.17
C PRO A 169 29.87 4.82 -4.12
N PRO A 170 30.30 6.03 -3.73
CA PRO A 170 30.17 7.22 -4.56
C PRO A 170 30.95 7.12 -5.89
N GLU A 171 32.00 6.30 -5.96
CA GLU A 171 32.86 6.17 -7.14
C GLU A 171 32.35 5.18 -8.21
N ILE A 172 31.34 4.36 -7.88
CA ILE A 172 30.94 3.19 -8.70
C ILE A 172 29.48 3.26 -9.16
N GLY A 173 28.69 4.20 -8.63
CA GLY A 173 27.29 4.38 -9.01
C GLY A 173 27.03 5.51 -9.99
N ASP A 174 25.90 5.45 -10.68
CA ASP A 174 25.26 6.65 -11.21
C ASP A 174 24.90 7.55 -10.00
N GLU A 175 25.80 8.46 -9.66
CA GLU A 175 25.69 9.37 -8.50
C GLU A 175 24.35 10.12 -8.53
N THR A 176 23.85 10.42 -9.73
CA THR A 176 22.55 11.05 -9.94
C THR A 176 21.41 10.13 -9.50
N ALA A 177 21.42 8.85 -9.89
CA ALA A 177 20.39 7.89 -9.49
C ALA A 177 20.38 7.66 -7.96
N VAL A 178 21.55 7.58 -7.33
CA VAL A 178 21.68 7.40 -5.88
C VAL A 178 21.12 8.61 -5.13
N GLN A 179 21.55 9.83 -5.49
CA GLN A 179 21.08 11.07 -4.85
C GLN A 179 19.56 11.25 -5.00
N MET A 180 19.06 11.04 -6.23
CA MET A 180 17.64 11.11 -6.52
C MET A 180 16.84 10.13 -5.64
N CYS A 181 17.31 8.90 -5.53
CA CYS A 181 16.68 7.88 -4.69
C CYS A 181 16.73 8.21 -3.18
N ARG A 182 17.85 8.74 -2.68
CA ARG A 182 17.97 9.21 -1.28
C ARG A 182 16.99 10.33 -0.99
N MET A 183 16.89 11.30 -1.90
CA MET A 183 15.91 12.38 -1.81
C MET A 183 14.49 11.82 -1.73
N TYR A 184 14.10 10.88 -2.60
CA TYR A 184 12.76 10.30 -2.55
C TYR A 184 12.50 9.50 -1.27
N SER A 185 13.45 8.69 -0.80
CA SER A 185 13.32 7.99 0.48
C SER A 185 13.16 8.96 1.64
N ALA A 186 13.82 10.12 1.62
CA ALA A 186 13.62 11.17 2.63
C ALA A 186 12.21 11.77 2.56
N ILE A 187 11.72 12.12 1.37
CA ILE A 187 10.36 12.65 1.18
C ILE A 187 9.30 11.65 1.68
N LEU A 188 9.43 10.37 1.32
CA LEU A 188 8.48 9.32 1.68
C LEU A 188 8.51 8.95 3.18
N ARG A 189 9.49 9.47 3.94
CA ARG A 189 9.52 9.39 5.41
C ARG A 189 9.03 10.67 6.09
N GLY A 190 8.59 11.66 5.31
CA GLY A 190 8.24 12.99 5.80
C GLY A 190 9.45 13.87 6.17
N ASP A 191 10.68 13.44 5.85
CA ASP A 191 11.90 14.21 6.13
C ASP A 191 12.25 15.16 4.98
N VAL A 192 11.43 16.22 4.86
CA VAL A 192 11.58 17.25 3.83
C VAL A 192 12.94 17.96 3.93
N LYS A 193 13.51 18.10 5.14
CA LYS A 193 14.80 18.77 5.33
C LYS A 193 15.95 17.98 4.73
N THR A 194 16.00 16.67 4.99
CA THR A 194 17.00 15.80 4.35
C THR A 194 16.82 15.78 2.84
N ALA A 195 15.57 15.72 2.35
CA ALA A 195 15.29 15.79 0.92
C ALA A 195 15.81 17.09 0.27
N GLN A 196 15.66 18.24 0.93
CA GLN A 196 16.21 19.51 0.47
C GLN A 196 17.73 19.51 0.39
N ALA A 197 18.41 18.91 1.39
CA ALA A 197 19.86 18.81 1.39
C ALA A 197 20.37 17.96 0.21
N GLU A 198 19.77 16.78 0.01
CA GLU A 198 20.09 15.87 -1.11
C GLU A 198 19.82 16.54 -2.47
N MET A 199 18.69 17.24 -2.63
CA MET A 199 18.37 17.98 -3.86
C MET A 199 19.37 19.11 -4.13
N LYS A 200 19.80 19.84 -3.10
CA LYS A 200 20.80 20.91 -3.26
C LYS A 200 22.16 20.35 -3.70
N GLU A 201 22.56 19.22 -3.13
CA GLU A 201 23.79 18.55 -3.54
C GLU A 201 23.70 18.07 -4.99
N TRP A 202 22.58 17.46 -5.38
CA TRP A 202 22.35 17.00 -6.73
C TRP A 202 22.35 18.15 -7.75
N ASP A 203 21.70 19.27 -7.42
CA ASP A 203 21.71 20.50 -8.22
C ASP A 203 23.13 21.03 -8.51
N GLN A 204 24.03 20.91 -7.53
CA GLN A 204 25.40 21.41 -7.66
C GLN A 204 26.29 20.49 -8.48
N LYS A 205 26.04 19.18 -8.42
CA LYS A 205 26.87 18.15 -9.04
C LYS A 205 26.36 17.68 -10.41
N SER A 206 25.11 17.97 -10.75
CA SER A 206 24.51 17.54 -12.02
C SER A 206 25.20 18.22 -13.21
N ALA A 207 26.09 17.48 -13.88
CA ALA A 207 26.85 17.97 -15.03
C ALA A 207 26.06 17.89 -16.35
N SER A 208 24.90 17.22 -16.37
CA SER A 208 24.12 16.96 -17.59
C SER A 208 22.64 17.31 -17.40
N PRO A 209 22.00 17.95 -18.41
CA PRO A 209 20.58 18.23 -18.37
C PRO A 209 19.77 16.92 -18.43
N SER A 210 19.31 16.44 -17.27
CA SER A 210 18.34 15.34 -17.19
C SER A 210 16.94 15.89 -16.96
N ALA A 211 15.93 15.25 -17.59
CA ALA A 211 14.53 15.57 -17.31
C ALA A 211 14.09 15.12 -15.90
N ASP A 212 14.89 14.29 -15.23
CA ASP A 212 14.61 13.77 -13.89
C ASP A 212 14.84 14.82 -12.80
N LEU A 213 15.82 15.71 -12.97
CA LEU A 213 16.12 16.74 -11.97
C LEU A 213 14.95 17.75 -11.81
N PRO A 214 14.38 18.34 -12.88
CA PRO A 214 13.19 19.18 -12.75
C PRO A 214 11.98 18.43 -12.18
N ALA A 215 11.78 17.16 -12.56
CA ALA A 215 10.68 16.35 -12.06
C ALA A 215 10.80 16.07 -10.54
N ALA A 216 12.01 15.75 -10.07
CA ALA A 216 12.32 15.56 -8.67
C ALA A 216 12.15 16.86 -7.86
N ARG A 217 12.64 17.98 -8.39
CA ARG A 217 12.46 19.31 -7.77
C ARG A 217 10.99 19.69 -7.69
N ALA A 218 10.21 19.42 -8.73
CA ALA A 218 8.77 19.64 -8.72
C ALA A 218 8.10 18.86 -7.58
N PHE A 219 8.48 17.59 -7.39
CA PHE A 219 7.91 16.78 -6.30
C PHE A 219 8.28 17.32 -4.92
N LEU A 220 9.54 17.70 -4.71
CA LEU A 220 9.96 18.33 -3.45
C LEU A 220 9.17 19.61 -3.16
N LEU A 221 9.04 20.51 -4.15
CA LEU A 221 8.25 21.74 -4.02
C LEU A 221 6.78 21.44 -3.71
N PHE A 222 6.20 20.40 -4.31
CA PHE A 222 4.85 19.97 -4.01
C PHE A 222 4.72 19.49 -2.55
N CYS A 223 5.69 18.72 -2.04
CA CYS A 223 5.72 18.28 -0.64
C CYS A 223 5.93 19.43 0.35
N GLU A 224 6.62 20.50 -0.06
CA GLU A 224 6.75 21.75 0.71
C GLU A 224 5.48 22.62 0.72
N GLY A 225 4.45 22.24 -0.03
CA GLY A 225 3.25 23.07 -0.23
C GLY A 225 3.41 24.17 -1.28
N ASN A 226 4.55 24.24 -1.98
CA ASN A 226 4.83 25.22 -3.03
C ASN A 226 4.18 24.82 -4.38
N THR A 227 2.87 24.59 -4.41
CA THR A 227 2.12 23.96 -5.51
C THR A 227 2.34 24.63 -6.87
N ARG A 228 2.28 25.96 -6.94
CA ARG A 228 2.50 26.69 -8.21
C ARG A 228 3.93 26.57 -8.74
N ARG A 229 4.93 26.57 -7.84
CA ARG A 229 6.33 26.40 -8.22
C ARG A 229 6.59 24.97 -8.70
N ALA A 230 5.95 23.98 -8.07
CA ALA A 230 5.99 22.60 -8.54
C ALA A 230 5.48 22.49 -9.99
N LEU A 231 4.36 23.12 -10.32
CA LEU A 231 3.84 23.14 -11.70
C LEU A 231 4.82 23.78 -12.69
N ALA A 232 5.47 24.88 -12.32
CA ALA A 232 6.47 25.54 -13.15
C ALA A 232 7.69 24.63 -13.42
N GLU A 233 8.13 23.85 -12.42
CA GLU A 233 9.20 22.87 -12.61
C GLU A 233 8.77 21.70 -13.51
N CYS A 234 7.53 21.20 -13.37
CA CYS A 234 7.01 20.16 -14.27
C CYS A 234 7.05 20.56 -15.75
N GLN A 235 6.87 21.85 -16.07
CA GLN A 235 6.92 22.36 -17.44
C GLN A 235 8.31 22.24 -18.08
N LYS A 236 9.38 22.11 -17.29
CA LYS A 236 10.74 21.91 -17.79
C LYS A 236 11.02 20.46 -18.22
N ALA A 237 10.13 19.53 -17.88
CA ALA A 237 10.24 18.11 -18.21
C ALA A 237 8.90 17.53 -18.70
N PRO A 238 8.28 18.08 -19.76
CA PRO A 238 6.90 17.75 -20.14
C PRO A 238 6.71 16.30 -20.61
N GLU A 239 7.75 15.65 -21.15
CA GLU A 239 7.68 14.26 -21.60
C GLU A 239 8.02 13.24 -20.49
N ASN A 240 8.48 13.70 -19.32
CA ASN A 240 8.82 12.84 -18.20
C ASN A 240 7.54 12.38 -17.49
N GLY A 241 7.34 11.07 -17.38
CA GLY A 241 6.12 10.52 -16.77
C GLY A 241 5.99 10.86 -15.29
N PHE A 242 7.11 10.99 -14.58
CA PHE A 242 7.09 11.40 -13.18
C PHE A 242 6.71 12.88 -13.05
N ALA A 243 7.21 13.77 -13.92
CA ALA A 243 6.77 15.17 -13.95
C ALA A 243 5.27 15.31 -14.26
N GLN A 244 4.72 14.46 -15.15
CA GLN A 244 3.28 14.41 -15.41
C GLN A 244 2.48 13.93 -14.20
N TRP A 245 2.99 12.95 -13.46
CA TRP A 245 2.35 12.50 -12.21
C TRP A 245 2.34 13.62 -11.16
N VAL A 246 3.48 14.28 -10.92
CA VAL A 246 3.58 15.43 -10.00
C VAL A 246 2.68 16.58 -10.44
N LYS A 247 2.59 16.85 -11.75
CA LYS A 247 1.66 17.83 -12.32
C LYS A 247 0.21 17.45 -11.96
N GLY A 248 -0.16 16.18 -12.08
CA GLY A 248 -1.46 15.68 -11.66
C GLY A 248 -1.75 15.95 -10.19
N LEU A 249 -0.78 15.69 -9.30
CA LEU A 249 -0.90 15.97 -7.87
C LEU A 249 -1.10 17.47 -7.58
N ALA A 250 -0.30 18.33 -8.21
CA ALA A 250 -0.37 19.77 -8.02
C ALA A 250 -1.70 20.36 -8.54
N LEU A 251 -2.16 19.93 -9.71
CA LEU A 251 -3.46 20.33 -10.26
C LEU A 251 -4.63 19.83 -9.40
N SER A 252 -4.51 18.60 -8.86
CA SER A 252 -5.48 18.02 -7.94
C SER A 252 -5.65 18.88 -6.68
N ARG A 253 -4.53 19.31 -6.08
CA ARG A 253 -4.52 20.20 -4.91
C ARG A 253 -5.11 21.60 -5.20
N MET A 254 -4.99 22.08 -6.44
CA MET A 254 -5.62 23.31 -6.90
C MET A 254 -7.11 23.17 -7.25
N GLY A 255 -7.68 21.95 -7.17
CA GLY A 255 -9.07 21.69 -7.54
C GLY A 255 -9.32 21.58 -9.06
N GLU A 256 -8.26 21.53 -9.88
CA GLU A 256 -8.35 21.43 -11.34
C GLU A 256 -8.54 19.98 -11.81
N CYS A 257 -9.66 19.36 -11.46
CA CYS A 257 -9.81 17.89 -11.54
C CYS A 257 -9.70 17.30 -12.95
N ALA A 258 -10.23 17.98 -13.96
CA ALA A 258 -10.12 17.53 -15.34
C ALA A 258 -8.67 17.56 -15.85
N ALA A 259 -7.93 18.62 -15.51
CA ALA A 259 -6.53 18.76 -15.88
C ALA A 259 -5.65 17.77 -15.09
N ALA A 260 -5.96 17.55 -13.81
CA ALA A 260 -5.31 16.53 -12.98
C ALA A 260 -5.51 15.12 -13.56
N SER A 261 -6.75 14.74 -13.90
CA SER A 261 -7.08 13.47 -14.56
C SER A 261 -6.23 13.25 -15.82
N ALA A 262 -6.20 14.24 -16.71
CA ALA A 262 -5.40 14.18 -17.93
C ALA A 262 -3.91 13.98 -17.65
N ALA A 263 -3.35 14.69 -16.66
CA ALA A 263 -1.95 14.55 -16.27
C ALA A 263 -1.62 13.16 -15.71
N PHE A 264 -2.48 12.58 -14.85
CA PHE A 264 -2.29 11.20 -14.37
C PHE A 264 -2.38 10.16 -15.47
N HIS A 265 -3.30 10.31 -16.42
CA HIS A 265 -3.38 9.42 -17.57
C HIS A 265 -2.18 9.56 -18.52
N ASN A 266 -1.59 10.76 -18.62
CA ASN A 266 -0.36 10.96 -19.38
C ASN A 266 0.84 10.34 -18.66
N ALA A 267 0.92 10.44 -17.33
CA ALA A 267 2.01 9.87 -16.54
C ALA A 267 2.22 8.37 -16.83
N VAL A 268 1.13 7.58 -16.87
CA VAL A 268 1.19 6.13 -17.13
C VAL A 268 1.47 5.77 -18.59
N LYS A 269 1.39 6.73 -19.53
CA LYS A 269 1.74 6.56 -20.95
C LYS A 269 3.17 7.01 -21.27
N SER A 270 3.72 7.88 -20.43
CA SER A 270 5.07 8.42 -20.56
C SER A 270 6.13 7.50 -19.94
N ARG A 271 7.41 7.82 -20.15
CA ARG A 271 8.52 7.08 -19.55
C ARG A 271 8.55 7.32 -18.04
N LEU A 272 8.47 6.23 -17.27
CA LEU A 272 8.68 6.19 -15.82
C LEU A 272 9.89 5.32 -15.55
N SER A 273 10.92 5.90 -14.92
CA SER A 273 12.23 5.27 -14.78
C SER A 273 12.22 4.22 -13.67
N TYR A 274 11.50 4.47 -12.58
CA TYR A 274 11.55 3.63 -11.38
C TYR A 274 10.23 2.92 -11.11
N ARG A 275 10.31 1.74 -10.49
CA ARG A 275 9.15 0.90 -10.14
C ARG A 275 8.22 1.64 -9.20
N TRP A 276 8.73 2.32 -8.18
CA TRP A 276 7.89 3.08 -7.26
C TRP A 276 7.11 4.20 -7.96
N GLN A 277 7.70 4.86 -8.97
CA GLN A 277 7.02 5.88 -9.78
C GLN A 277 5.88 5.26 -10.61
N LYS A 278 6.11 4.07 -11.17
CA LYS A 278 5.07 3.31 -11.89
C LYS A 278 3.90 2.97 -10.98
N VAL A 279 4.19 2.47 -9.77
CA VAL A 279 3.16 2.16 -8.76
C VAL A 279 2.37 3.42 -8.43
N ALA A 280 3.04 4.52 -8.10
CA ALA A 280 2.39 5.78 -7.76
C ALA A 280 1.50 6.32 -8.91
N ALA A 281 2.00 6.29 -10.15
CA ALA A 281 1.25 6.71 -11.33
C ALA A 281 0.03 5.81 -11.60
N PHE A 282 0.18 4.49 -11.50
CA PHE A 282 -0.93 3.56 -11.68
C PHE A 282 -2.00 3.72 -10.61
N VAL A 283 -1.62 3.91 -9.35
CA VAL A 283 -2.57 4.15 -8.25
C VAL A 283 -3.37 5.43 -8.49
N SER A 284 -2.71 6.55 -8.79
CA SER A 284 -3.41 7.82 -9.04
C SER A 284 -4.31 7.75 -10.28
N ALA A 285 -3.86 7.13 -11.36
CA ALA A 285 -4.68 6.94 -12.56
C ALA A 285 -5.88 6.00 -12.32
N ALA A 286 -5.73 5.00 -11.44
CA ALA A 286 -6.81 4.11 -11.04
C ALA A 286 -7.91 4.88 -10.29
N GLN A 287 -7.54 5.68 -9.31
CA GLN A 287 -8.48 6.48 -8.50
C GLN A 287 -9.23 7.52 -9.35
N VAL A 288 -8.54 8.15 -10.31
CA VAL A 288 -9.18 8.99 -11.33
C VAL A 288 -10.21 8.19 -12.14
N SER A 289 -9.84 6.98 -12.59
CA SER A 289 -10.75 6.12 -13.33
C SER A 289 -11.98 5.69 -12.50
N GLU A 290 -11.82 5.48 -11.19
CA GLU A 290 -12.96 5.21 -10.28
C GLU A 290 -13.92 6.40 -10.23
N ALA A 291 -13.40 7.62 -10.05
CA ALA A 291 -14.21 8.84 -9.99
C ALA A 291 -14.88 9.18 -11.33
N GLU A 292 -14.29 8.76 -12.45
CA GLU A 292 -14.90 8.85 -13.78
C GLU A 292 -15.94 7.74 -14.04
N GLY A 293 -16.23 6.88 -13.07
CA GLY A 293 -17.20 5.80 -13.21
C GLY A 293 -16.71 4.66 -14.10
N LYS A 294 -15.38 4.44 -14.19
CA LYS A 294 -14.73 3.37 -14.98
C LYS A 294 -14.07 2.33 -14.05
N PRO A 295 -14.85 1.57 -13.25
CA PRO A 295 -14.31 0.68 -12.22
C PRO A 295 -13.43 -0.45 -12.77
N ASP A 296 -13.73 -0.98 -13.97
CA ASP A 296 -12.92 -2.05 -14.57
C ASP A 296 -11.53 -1.54 -14.99
N ALA A 297 -11.47 -0.31 -15.53
CA ALA A 297 -10.21 0.33 -15.87
C ALA A 297 -9.38 0.65 -14.61
N ALA A 298 -10.05 1.12 -13.55
CA ALA A 298 -9.42 1.33 -12.25
C ALA A 298 -8.84 0.03 -11.67
N LEU A 299 -9.61 -1.06 -11.69
CA LEU A 299 -9.16 -2.36 -11.21
C LEU A 299 -7.92 -2.86 -11.98
N ALA A 300 -7.91 -2.71 -13.30
CA ALA A 300 -6.78 -3.11 -14.12
C ALA A 300 -5.50 -2.34 -13.75
N LEU A 301 -5.62 -1.04 -13.45
CA LEU A 301 -4.50 -0.21 -13.00
C LEU A 301 -4.04 -0.58 -11.58
N HIS A 302 -4.97 -0.81 -10.64
CA HIS A 302 -4.63 -1.28 -9.29
C HIS A 302 -3.92 -2.64 -9.30
N LYS A 303 -4.32 -3.56 -10.18
CA LYS A 303 -3.63 -4.84 -10.38
C LYS A 303 -2.22 -4.65 -10.92
N LYS A 304 -2.02 -3.79 -11.94
CA LYS A 304 -0.67 -3.44 -12.42
C LYS A 304 0.22 -2.86 -11.31
N ALA A 305 -0.33 -2.01 -10.45
CA ALA A 305 0.40 -1.50 -9.30
C ALA A 305 0.73 -2.60 -8.28
N PHE A 306 -0.19 -3.54 -8.06
CA PHE A 306 -0.01 -4.68 -7.14
C PHE A 306 1.07 -5.64 -7.65
N ASP A 307 1.09 -5.95 -8.95
CA ASP A 307 2.09 -6.83 -9.57
C ASP A 307 3.52 -6.24 -9.44
N LEU A 308 3.65 -4.92 -9.33
CA LEU A 308 4.93 -4.25 -9.11
C LEU A 308 5.30 -4.15 -7.62
N ALA A 309 4.31 -3.92 -6.76
CA ALA A 309 4.50 -3.69 -5.34
C ALA A 309 3.31 -4.23 -4.51
N PRO A 310 3.29 -5.55 -4.25
CA PRO A 310 2.14 -6.21 -3.61
C PRO A 310 1.93 -5.76 -2.16
N LEU A 311 2.98 -5.28 -1.49
CA LEU A 311 2.90 -4.80 -0.12
C LEU A 311 2.70 -3.28 -0.03
N ASN A 312 2.55 -2.58 -1.15
CA ASN A 312 2.29 -1.13 -1.12
C ASN A 312 0.97 -0.86 -0.36
N PRO A 313 1.00 -0.18 0.80
CA PRO A 313 -0.15 -0.12 1.68
C PRO A 313 -1.32 0.65 1.06
N VAL A 314 -1.03 1.69 0.28
CA VAL A 314 -2.06 2.53 -0.37
C VAL A 314 -2.79 1.74 -1.45
N ASN A 315 -2.05 1.10 -2.36
CA ASN A 315 -2.66 0.32 -3.44
C ASN A 315 -3.44 -0.89 -2.91
N THR A 316 -2.87 -1.62 -1.96
CA THR A 316 -3.51 -2.79 -1.39
C THR A 316 -4.76 -2.40 -0.59
N ALA A 317 -4.77 -1.24 0.09
CA ALA A 317 -5.97 -0.74 0.76
C ALA A 317 -7.06 -0.31 -0.24
N CYS A 318 -6.68 0.29 -1.37
CA CYS A 318 -7.60 0.54 -2.48
C CYS A 318 -8.22 -0.76 -3.00
N LEU A 319 -7.44 -1.83 -3.19
CA LEU A 319 -7.96 -3.14 -3.62
C LEU A 319 -8.92 -3.76 -2.60
N VAL A 320 -8.58 -3.71 -1.30
CA VAL A 320 -9.52 -4.12 -0.23
C VAL A 320 -10.81 -3.34 -0.35
N ASN A 321 -10.75 -2.01 -0.44
CA ASN A 321 -11.94 -1.17 -0.54
C ASN A 321 -12.75 -1.51 -1.80
N TYR A 322 -12.12 -1.63 -2.97
CA TYR A 322 -12.79 -1.96 -4.23
C TYR A 322 -13.61 -3.26 -4.13
N TYR A 323 -12.98 -4.35 -3.67
CA TYR A 323 -13.68 -5.63 -3.53
C TYR A 323 -14.70 -5.61 -2.39
N TRP A 324 -14.42 -4.87 -1.32
CA TRP A 324 -15.35 -4.69 -0.21
C TRP A 324 -16.63 -3.96 -0.64
N GLN A 325 -16.53 -2.90 -1.44
CA GLN A 325 -17.70 -2.20 -1.97
C GLN A 325 -18.58 -3.09 -2.86
N GLN A 326 -17.97 -4.04 -3.56
CA GLN A 326 -18.69 -4.98 -4.43
C GLN A 326 -19.18 -6.25 -3.71
N ASN A 327 -19.09 -6.29 -2.38
CA ASN A 327 -19.43 -7.46 -1.57
C ASN A 327 -18.67 -8.74 -1.98
N LYS A 328 -17.48 -8.59 -2.57
CA LYS A 328 -16.56 -9.69 -2.93
C LYS A 328 -15.64 -10.00 -1.76
N ILE A 329 -16.23 -10.42 -0.64
CA ILE A 329 -15.56 -10.56 0.66
C ILE A 329 -14.29 -11.43 0.59
N PRO A 330 -14.28 -12.63 -0.04
CA PRO A 330 -13.07 -13.45 -0.08
C PRO A 330 -11.88 -12.75 -0.74
N ALA A 331 -12.11 -11.98 -1.82
CA ALA A 331 -11.06 -11.22 -2.49
C ALA A 331 -10.57 -10.07 -1.61
N ALA A 332 -11.48 -9.32 -0.97
CA ALA A 332 -11.11 -8.27 -0.03
C ALA A 332 -10.30 -8.81 1.16
N SER A 333 -10.67 -9.98 1.71
CA SER A 333 -9.97 -10.64 2.81
C SER A 333 -8.55 -11.05 2.45
N ALA A 334 -8.32 -11.52 1.21
CA ALA A 334 -6.96 -11.86 0.74
C ALA A 334 -6.02 -10.65 0.81
N TYR A 335 -6.44 -9.49 0.29
CA TYR A 335 -5.65 -8.26 0.37
C TYR A 335 -5.56 -7.68 1.78
N ALA A 336 -6.60 -7.84 2.61
CA ALA A 336 -6.60 -7.40 4.00
C ALA A 336 -5.54 -8.15 4.83
N GLY A 337 -5.38 -9.46 4.60
CA GLY A 337 -4.35 -10.27 5.26
C GLY A 337 -2.92 -9.78 4.94
N ILE A 338 -2.68 -9.35 3.69
CA ILE A 338 -1.41 -8.75 3.28
C ILE A 338 -1.13 -7.48 4.08
N LEU A 339 -2.12 -6.57 4.19
CA LEU A 339 -1.96 -5.32 4.94
C LEU A 339 -1.76 -5.56 6.44
N GLN A 340 -2.51 -6.49 7.03
CA GLN A 340 -2.42 -6.82 8.45
C GLN A 340 -1.01 -7.29 8.85
N ALA A 341 -0.31 -7.98 7.96
CA ALA A 341 1.04 -8.47 8.19
C ALA A 341 2.14 -7.39 8.01
N THR A 342 1.83 -6.26 7.37
CA THR A 342 2.86 -5.37 6.80
C THR A 342 2.75 -3.91 7.21
N THR A 343 1.56 -3.42 7.51
CA THR A 343 1.35 -1.99 7.79
C THR A 343 1.44 -1.66 9.28
N GLN A 344 2.13 -0.57 9.59
CA GLN A 344 2.11 0.07 10.92
C GLN A 344 1.25 1.33 10.93
N ASN A 345 0.64 1.69 9.80
CA ASN A 345 -0.17 2.90 9.69
C ASN A 345 -1.53 2.69 10.38
N GLU A 346 -1.77 3.46 11.45
CA GLU A 346 -2.98 3.32 12.27
C GLU A 346 -4.29 3.56 11.50
N LEU A 347 -4.32 4.45 10.49
CA LEU A 347 -5.49 4.61 9.62
C LEU A 347 -5.80 3.30 8.86
N VAL A 348 -4.76 2.68 8.29
CA VAL A 348 -4.92 1.42 7.54
C VAL A 348 -5.31 0.29 8.49
N ARG A 349 -4.73 0.23 9.70
CA ARG A 349 -5.10 -0.79 10.70
C ARG A 349 -6.55 -0.65 11.15
N SER A 350 -7.04 0.56 11.40
CA SER A 350 -8.46 0.76 11.73
C SER A 350 -9.37 0.45 10.55
N PHE A 351 -8.98 0.78 9.32
CA PHE A 351 -9.69 0.37 8.11
C PHE A 351 -9.85 -1.16 8.01
N ILE A 352 -8.76 -1.91 8.20
CA ILE A 352 -8.80 -3.39 8.20
C ILE A 352 -9.63 -3.92 9.37
N SER A 353 -9.49 -3.35 10.56
CA SER A 353 -10.29 -3.77 11.72
C SER A 353 -11.79 -3.59 11.49
N GLU A 354 -12.22 -2.49 10.87
CA GLU A 354 -13.63 -2.28 10.54
C GLU A 354 -14.11 -3.25 9.44
N PHE A 355 -13.26 -3.55 8.46
CA PHE A 355 -13.55 -4.60 7.48
C PHE A 355 -13.75 -5.97 8.14
N GLU A 356 -12.85 -6.40 9.02
CA GLU A 356 -12.96 -7.69 9.74
C GLU A 356 -14.25 -7.77 10.58
N LYS A 357 -14.60 -6.69 11.29
CA LYS A 357 -15.85 -6.59 12.04
C LYS A 357 -17.07 -6.75 11.12
N GLU A 358 -17.03 -6.18 9.92
CA GLU A 358 -18.09 -6.33 8.92
C GLU A 358 -18.17 -7.76 8.39
N VAL A 359 -17.05 -8.42 8.11
CA VAL A 359 -17.02 -9.84 7.71
C VAL A 359 -17.67 -10.73 8.78
N ILE A 360 -17.32 -10.53 10.05
CA ILE A 360 -17.92 -11.26 11.18
C ILE A 360 -19.44 -11.01 11.24
N PHE A 361 -19.86 -9.75 11.08
CA PHE A 361 -21.29 -9.39 11.08
C PHE A 361 -22.06 -10.07 9.95
N ILE A 362 -21.52 -10.05 8.73
CA ILE A 362 -22.15 -10.68 7.55
C ILE A 362 -22.31 -12.19 7.76
N GLY A 363 -21.31 -12.85 8.37
CA GLY A 363 -21.37 -14.26 8.73
C GLY A 363 -22.38 -14.59 9.84
N SER A 364 -22.85 -13.60 10.60
CA SER A 364 -23.76 -13.81 11.73
C SER A 364 -25.23 -13.57 11.35
N THR A 365 -25.97 -14.66 11.10
CA THR A 365 -27.42 -14.60 10.90
C THR A 365 -28.16 -14.00 12.10
N ALA A 366 -27.69 -14.30 13.33
CA ALA A 366 -28.27 -13.75 14.55
C ALA A 366 -28.12 -12.22 14.62
N ALA A 367 -26.95 -11.68 14.25
CA ALA A 367 -26.72 -10.23 14.26
C ALA A 367 -27.59 -9.51 13.22
N ARG A 368 -27.72 -10.07 12.01
CA ARG A 368 -28.59 -9.52 10.96
C ARG A 368 -30.06 -9.57 11.36
N GLU A 369 -30.52 -10.68 11.93
CA GLU A 369 -31.89 -10.82 12.43
C GLU A 369 -32.19 -9.85 13.58
N ALA A 370 -31.19 -9.57 14.44
CA ALA A 370 -31.33 -8.57 15.49
C ALA A 370 -31.55 -7.16 14.91
N VAL A 371 -30.81 -6.79 13.85
CA VAL A 371 -31.04 -5.52 13.13
C VAL A 371 -32.43 -5.50 12.49
N PHE A 372 -32.83 -6.58 11.81
CA PHE A 372 -34.15 -6.69 11.20
C PHE A 372 -35.28 -6.54 12.21
N LYS A 373 -35.24 -7.28 13.32
CA LYS A 373 -36.23 -7.19 14.41
C LYS A 373 -36.29 -5.79 15.00
N LYS A 374 -35.13 -5.20 15.28
CA LYS A 374 -35.04 -3.84 15.83
C LYS A 374 -35.76 -2.82 14.94
N ILE A 375 -35.55 -2.90 13.62
CA ILE A 375 -36.15 -1.96 12.66
C ILE A 375 -37.64 -2.25 12.44
N LYS A 376 -38.05 -3.52 12.31
CA LYS A 376 -39.44 -3.87 12.00
C LYS A 376 -40.38 -3.84 13.19
N LYS A 377 -39.88 -4.14 14.39
CA LYS A 377 -40.67 -4.22 15.62
C LYS A 377 -40.54 -2.99 16.50
N ASN A 378 -39.70 -2.01 16.14
CA ASN A 378 -39.35 -0.86 16.97
C ASN A 378 -38.96 -1.29 18.40
N GLU A 379 -38.23 -2.41 18.52
CA GLU A 379 -37.81 -2.89 19.83
C GLU A 379 -36.93 -1.83 20.52
N PRO A 380 -37.22 -1.45 21.77
CA PRO A 380 -36.43 -0.48 22.49
C PRO A 380 -34.99 -0.99 22.62
N ALA A 381 -34.03 -0.06 22.62
CA ALA A 381 -32.63 -0.42 22.79
C ALA A 381 -32.46 -1.26 24.07
N GLY A 382 -31.72 -2.37 23.96
CA GLY A 382 -31.31 -3.14 25.13
C GLY A 382 -30.64 -2.24 26.18
N ALA A 383 -30.71 -2.63 27.45
CA ALA A 383 -30.21 -1.84 28.57
C ALA A 383 -28.77 -1.34 28.28
N LYS A 384 -28.62 -0.02 28.13
CA LYS A 384 -27.32 0.62 27.93
C LYS A 384 -26.59 0.73 29.28
N PRO A 385 -25.26 0.53 29.35
CA PRO A 385 -24.49 0.95 30.51
C PRO A 385 -24.75 2.43 30.77
N ALA A 386 -24.95 2.81 32.04
CA ALA A 386 -25.22 4.18 32.40
C ALA A 386 -24.06 5.08 31.93
N GLY A 387 -24.37 6.14 31.16
CA GLY A 387 -23.40 7.11 30.67
C GLY A 387 -22.76 6.80 29.31
N THR A 388 -23.08 5.68 28.65
CA THR A 388 -22.59 5.39 27.28
C THR A 388 -23.53 5.98 26.22
N ARG A 389 -22.96 6.70 25.25
CA ARG A 389 -23.67 7.21 24.05
C ARG A 389 -23.44 6.28 22.87
N ASN A 390 -24.50 5.91 22.17
CA ASN A 390 -24.43 5.21 20.91
C ASN A 390 -24.25 6.22 19.77
N ILE A 391 -23.30 5.99 18.88
CA ILE A 391 -23.07 6.89 17.74
C ILE A 391 -23.10 6.14 16.42
N VAL A 392 -23.52 6.82 15.35
CA VAL A 392 -23.27 6.38 13.98
C VAL A 392 -22.23 7.30 13.39
N VAL A 393 -21.13 6.76 12.87
CA VAL A 393 -20.12 7.51 12.12
C VAL A 393 -20.30 7.19 10.65
N SER A 394 -20.54 8.21 9.82
CA SER A 394 -20.59 8.04 8.38
C SER A 394 -19.19 7.85 7.81
N ASP A 395 -19.10 7.18 6.66
CA ASP A 395 -17.90 7.31 5.83
C ASP A 395 -17.68 8.81 5.53
N PHE A 396 -16.42 9.22 5.51
CA PHE A 396 -16.09 10.62 5.29
C PHE A 396 -16.37 11.01 3.83
N PHE A 397 -16.79 12.25 3.64
CA PHE A 397 -16.82 12.84 2.30
C PHE A 397 -15.44 13.36 1.95
N ILE A 398 -14.95 13.06 0.74
CA ILE A 398 -13.70 13.63 0.23
C ILE A 398 -14.07 14.73 -0.76
N GLN A 399 -13.74 15.97 -0.41
CA GLN A 399 -13.93 17.13 -1.25
C GLN A 399 -12.62 17.47 -1.97
N GLY A 400 -12.69 17.61 -3.28
CA GLY A 400 -11.51 17.86 -4.13
C GLY A 400 -11.39 16.81 -5.22
N CYS A 401 -10.21 16.73 -5.84
CA CYS A 401 -10.00 15.86 -6.98
C CYS A 401 -9.63 14.42 -6.58
N PRO A 402 -9.86 13.44 -7.48
CA PRO A 402 -9.92 12.02 -7.12
C PRO A 402 -8.61 11.34 -6.71
N SER A 403 -7.44 11.96 -6.95
CA SER A 403 -6.14 11.35 -6.63
C SER A 403 -5.99 11.03 -5.15
N ASP A 404 -6.81 11.67 -4.33
CA ASP A 404 -6.78 11.52 -2.92
C ASP A 404 -7.89 10.52 -2.56
N SER A 405 -7.56 9.25 -2.80
CA SER A 405 -7.81 8.14 -1.87
C SER A 405 -9.19 7.45 -1.82
N GLY A 406 -9.36 6.46 -2.72
CA GLY A 406 -10.51 5.54 -2.73
C GLY A 406 -10.80 4.84 -1.39
N TYR A 407 -9.79 4.57 -0.54
CA TYR A 407 -9.98 3.94 0.78
C TYR A 407 -10.05 4.94 1.96
N LEU A 408 -9.58 6.18 1.81
CA LEU A 408 -9.39 7.11 2.94
C LEU A 408 -10.71 7.49 3.61
N ALA A 409 -11.79 7.63 2.85
CA ALA A 409 -13.10 7.92 3.39
C ALA A 409 -13.51 6.91 4.48
N CYS A 410 -13.31 5.62 4.19
CA CYS A 410 -13.58 4.51 5.11
C CYS A 410 -12.52 4.41 6.21
N ALA A 411 -11.24 4.68 5.89
CA ALA A 411 -10.17 4.62 6.88
C ALA A 411 -10.28 5.72 7.94
N ALA A 412 -10.61 6.94 7.51
CA ALA A 412 -10.84 8.09 8.39
C ALA A 412 -12.04 7.86 9.32
N SER A 413 -13.16 7.35 8.79
CA SER A 413 -14.34 7.03 9.62
C SER A 413 -14.05 5.91 10.62
N ALA A 414 -13.35 4.85 10.19
CA ALA A 414 -12.93 3.76 11.07
C ALA A 414 -11.95 4.22 12.15
N TYR A 415 -10.99 5.10 11.81
CA TYR A 415 -10.02 5.62 12.77
C TYR A 415 -10.68 6.55 13.78
N LEU A 416 -11.55 7.47 13.34
CA LEU A 416 -12.33 8.31 14.24
C LEU A 416 -13.18 7.47 15.21
N THR A 417 -13.82 6.42 14.68
CA THR A 417 -14.60 5.47 15.49
C THR A 417 -13.73 4.82 16.56
N HIS A 418 -12.55 4.32 16.18
CA HIS A 418 -11.59 3.72 17.11
C HIS A 418 -11.19 4.71 18.21
N CYS A 419 -10.84 5.95 17.85
CA CYS A 419 -10.46 6.96 18.83
C CYS A 419 -11.59 7.30 19.81
N LEU A 420 -12.83 7.46 19.32
CA LEU A 420 -13.98 7.76 20.18
C LEU A 420 -14.32 6.59 21.13
N GLU A 421 -14.24 5.33 20.67
CA GLU A 421 -14.51 4.14 21.48
C GLU A 421 -13.47 3.93 22.59
N ARG A 422 -12.23 4.47 22.47
CA ARG A 422 -11.21 4.39 23.54
C ARG A 422 -11.67 5.02 24.86
N SER A 423 -12.59 5.99 24.82
CA SER A 423 -13.20 6.62 26.01
C SER A 423 -14.05 5.66 26.86
N LYS A 424 -14.53 4.54 26.29
CA LYS A 424 -15.55 3.64 26.86
C LYS A 424 -16.91 4.29 27.16
N LYS A 425 -17.05 5.60 26.94
CA LYS A 425 -18.31 6.37 27.05
C LYS A 425 -19.03 6.49 25.70
N VAL A 426 -18.41 6.01 24.64
CA VAL A 426 -18.98 5.94 23.29
C VAL A 426 -19.01 4.48 22.84
N SER A 427 -20.13 4.10 22.24
CA SER A 427 -20.29 2.82 21.53
C SER A 427 -20.70 3.12 20.09
N ALA A 428 -19.89 2.68 19.12
CA ALA A 428 -20.22 2.94 17.73
C ALA A 428 -21.10 1.84 17.15
N VAL A 429 -22.18 2.25 16.50
CA VAL A 429 -22.97 1.39 15.63
C VAL A 429 -22.11 1.03 14.42
N ARG A 430 -21.79 -0.25 14.29
CA ARG A 430 -20.90 -0.76 13.24
C ARG A 430 -21.45 -0.47 11.85
N ARG A 431 -20.56 -0.22 10.90
CA ARG A 431 -20.94 0.11 9.51
C ARG A 431 -21.79 -0.97 8.85
N ALA A 432 -21.50 -2.23 9.13
CA ALA A 432 -22.27 -3.38 8.64
C ALA A 432 -23.74 -3.33 9.09
N ALA A 433 -24.01 -2.91 10.34
CA ALA A 433 -25.36 -2.77 10.86
C ALA A 433 -26.09 -1.58 10.20
N VAL A 434 -25.37 -0.49 9.90
CA VAL A 434 -25.91 0.66 9.14
C VAL A 434 -26.34 0.24 7.74
N LYS A 435 -25.51 -0.54 7.03
CA LYS A 435 -25.85 -1.08 5.70
C LYS A 435 -27.06 -2.00 5.74
N GLU A 436 -27.04 -2.97 6.67
CA GLU A 436 -28.16 -3.90 6.83
C GLU A 436 -29.46 -3.16 7.17
N ALA A 437 -29.38 -2.10 7.99
CA ALA A 437 -30.52 -1.26 8.27
C ALA A 437 -31.02 -0.51 7.03
N ALA A 438 -30.14 0.09 6.24
CA ALA A 438 -30.49 0.73 4.97
C ALA A 438 -31.23 -0.24 4.05
N ARG A 439 -30.72 -1.47 3.90
CA ARG A 439 -31.32 -2.55 3.12
C ARG A 439 -32.72 -2.90 3.61
N VAL A 440 -32.90 -3.12 4.92
CA VAL A 440 -34.21 -3.46 5.53
C VAL A 440 -35.23 -2.32 5.37
N MET A 441 -34.76 -1.08 5.39
CA MET A 441 -35.59 0.13 5.23
C MET A 441 -35.87 0.48 3.76
N GLY A 442 -35.27 -0.22 2.79
CA GLY A 442 -35.39 0.10 1.37
C GLY A 442 -34.72 1.42 0.98
N ILE A 443 -33.77 1.89 1.78
CA ILE A 443 -32.97 3.07 1.47
C ILE A 443 -31.86 2.62 0.51
N ALA A 444 -31.85 3.21 -0.70
CA ALA A 444 -30.81 2.92 -1.67
C ALA A 444 -29.42 3.20 -1.06
N GLU A 445 -28.52 2.22 -1.17
CA GLU A 445 -27.11 2.35 -0.77
C GLU A 445 -26.37 3.25 -1.79
N ARG A 446 -26.69 4.54 -1.80
CA ARG A 446 -25.84 5.54 -2.48
C ARG A 446 -24.76 5.96 -1.50
N ARG A 447 -23.51 6.03 -1.96
CA ARG A 447 -22.41 6.59 -1.17
C ARG A 447 -21.99 7.95 -1.70
N PRO A 448 -21.79 8.95 -0.81
CA PRO A 448 -22.20 8.95 0.60
C PRO A 448 -23.73 8.88 0.74
N ILE A 449 -24.22 8.23 1.80
CA ILE A 449 -25.65 8.26 2.14
C ILE A 449 -25.96 9.69 2.59
N GLY A 450 -26.96 10.33 1.98
CA GLY A 450 -27.37 11.68 2.38
C GLY A 450 -27.72 11.76 3.87
N THR A 451 -27.50 12.92 4.48
CA THR A 451 -27.64 13.12 5.93
C THR A 451 -29.02 12.73 6.46
N GLU A 452 -30.08 13.05 5.72
CA GLU A 452 -31.46 12.72 6.11
C GLU A 452 -31.74 11.20 6.12
N PRO A 453 -31.50 10.44 5.03
CA PRO A 453 -31.57 8.98 5.08
C PRO A 453 -30.69 8.36 6.17
N LEU A 454 -29.47 8.88 6.38
CA LEU A 454 -28.56 8.37 7.39
C LEU A 454 -29.07 8.62 8.82
N ARG A 455 -29.69 9.78 9.08
CA ARG A 455 -30.34 10.08 10.35
C ARG A 455 -31.51 9.13 10.63
N LYS A 456 -32.32 8.77 9.62
CA LYS A 456 -33.39 7.77 9.76
C LYS A 456 -32.84 6.40 10.14
N ILE A 457 -31.74 5.98 9.50
CA ILE A 457 -31.04 4.73 9.83
C ILE A 457 -30.50 4.79 11.26
N ALA A 458 -29.86 5.90 11.65
CA ALA A 458 -29.31 6.09 12.98
C ALA A 458 -30.40 6.03 14.07
N LEU A 459 -31.57 6.63 13.80
CA LEU A 459 -32.73 6.56 14.69
C LEU A 459 -33.24 5.12 14.86
N ALA A 460 -33.37 4.40 13.74
CA ALA A 460 -33.79 3.00 13.75
C ALA A 460 -32.78 2.08 14.48
N LEU A 461 -31.50 2.45 14.47
CA LEU A 461 -30.44 1.77 15.21
C LEU A 461 -30.26 2.29 16.65
N SER A 462 -31.14 3.18 17.13
CA SER A 462 -31.11 3.80 18.47
C SER A 462 -29.79 4.48 18.80
N ALA A 463 -29.18 5.12 17.80
CA ALA A 463 -28.05 6.00 18.01
C ALA A 463 -28.52 7.32 18.63
N ASP A 464 -27.69 7.86 19.52
CA ASP A 464 -27.92 9.15 20.18
C ASP A 464 -27.35 10.28 19.30
N LEU A 465 -26.21 10.04 18.65
CA LEU A 465 -25.50 11.01 17.82
C LEU A 465 -25.18 10.45 16.43
N LEU A 466 -25.21 11.34 15.43
CA LEU A 466 -24.75 11.11 14.08
C LEU A 466 -23.50 11.95 13.84
N VAL A 467 -22.39 11.31 13.47
CA VAL A 467 -21.12 11.93 13.16
C VAL A 467 -20.90 11.88 11.65
N VAL A 468 -20.69 13.03 11.03
CA VAL A 468 -20.38 13.16 9.61
C VAL A 468 -19.04 13.85 9.47
N GLY A 469 -18.12 13.21 8.74
CA GLY A 469 -16.79 13.72 8.46
C GLY A 469 -16.63 14.16 7.01
N GLU A 470 -15.77 15.14 6.79
CA GLU A 470 -15.35 15.63 5.49
C GLU A 470 -13.84 15.90 5.51
N ILE A 471 -13.13 15.51 4.45
CA ILE A 471 -11.74 15.90 4.19
C ILE A 471 -11.72 16.67 2.88
N GLY A 472 -11.35 17.94 2.94
CA GLY A 472 -11.19 18.81 1.78
C GLY A 472 -9.72 19.06 1.45
N SER A 473 -9.38 19.02 0.17
CA SER A 473 -8.07 19.47 -0.35
C SER A 473 -8.14 20.92 -0.79
N TYR A 474 -7.19 21.74 -0.35
CA TYR A 474 -7.03 23.17 -0.69
C TYR A 474 -5.60 23.42 -1.18
N GLU A 475 -5.35 24.58 -1.79
CA GLU A 475 -4.08 24.91 -2.49
C GLU A 475 -2.81 24.61 -1.68
N ASP A 476 -2.84 24.86 -0.37
CA ASP A 476 -1.67 24.74 0.53
C ASP A 476 -1.90 23.82 1.74
N PHE A 477 -3.11 23.28 1.92
CA PHE A 477 -3.44 22.46 3.08
C PHE A 477 -4.65 21.55 2.83
N TYR A 478 -4.83 20.60 3.72
CA TYR A 478 -6.04 19.80 3.84
C TYR A 478 -6.82 20.24 5.08
N LEU A 479 -8.14 20.16 4.99
CA LEU A 479 -9.06 20.45 6.07
C LEU A 479 -9.82 19.17 6.41
N ILE A 480 -9.80 18.75 7.67
CA ILE A 480 -10.79 17.82 8.19
C ILE A 480 -11.91 18.62 8.88
N ASN A 481 -13.16 18.29 8.59
CA ASN A 481 -14.33 18.83 9.25
C ASN A 481 -15.17 17.68 9.79
N VAL A 482 -15.42 17.66 11.11
CA VAL A 482 -16.27 16.64 11.75
C VAL A 482 -17.45 17.34 12.41
N ARG A 483 -18.66 16.98 11.98
CA ARG A 483 -19.92 17.51 12.50
C ARG A 483 -20.67 16.42 13.25
N VAL A 484 -21.17 16.76 14.42
CA VAL A 484 -21.98 15.86 15.25
C VAL A 484 -23.37 16.45 15.39
N ALA A 485 -24.37 15.67 14.98
CA ALA A 485 -25.78 16.00 15.11
C ALA A 485 -26.46 15.09 16.13
N ASN A 486 -27.39 15.64 16.90
CA ASN A 486 -28.32 14.84 17.68
C ASN A 486 -29.28 14.12 16.72
N VAL A 487 -29.38 12.80 16.81
CA VAL A 487 -30.20 12.00 15.89
C VAL A 487 -31.69 12.35 15.99
N HIS A 488 -32.17 12.71 17.17
CA HIS A 488 -33.58 12.99 17.43
C HIS A 488 -33.97 14.39 17.00
N SER A 489 -33.23 15.43 17.40
CA SER A 489 -33.56 16.82 17.03
C SER A 489 -33.03 17.23 15.65
N GLY A 490 -31.96 16.59 15.16
CA GLY A 490 -31.23 17.03 13.97
C GLY A 490 -30.30 18.21 14.23
N GLU A 491 -30.27 18.75 15.46
CA GLU A 491 -29.43 19.88 15.83
C GLU A 491 -27.95 19.49 15.82
N ILE A 492 -27.11 20.37 15.28
CA ILE A 492 -25.65 20.21 15.32
C ILE A 492 -25.17 20.59 16.71
N VAL A 493 -24.68 19.60 17.47
CA VAL A 493 -24.23 19.77 18.85
C VAL A 493 -22.72 20.01 18.96
N ALA A 494 -21.95 19.66 17.92
CA ALA A 494 -20.52 19.96 17.85
C ALA A 494 -20.03 20.04 16.40
N ILE A 495 -19.06 20.92 16.17
CA ILE A 495 -18.29 21.00 14.94
C ILE A 495 -16.82 21.14 15.33
N ILE A 496 -15.97 20.29 14.74
CA ILE A 496 -14.51 20.41 14.83
C ILE A 496 -13.97 20.60 13.43
N SER A 497 -12.95 21.44 13.29
CA SER A 497 -12.22 21.60 12.04
C SER A 497 -10.75 21.74 12.34
N ASP A 498 -9.92 21.01 11.60
CA ASP A 498 -8.47 21.04 11.77
C ASP A 498 -7.78 21.07 10.41
N ARG A 499 -6.66 21.80 10.34
CA ARG A 499 -5.88 22.00 9.12
C ARG A 499 -4.56 21.27 9.23
N PHE A 500 -4.15 20.61 8.15
CA PHE A 500 -2.89 19.88 8.12
C PHE A 500 -2.28 19.91 6.71
N PRO A 501 -0.94 19.84 6.57
CA PRO A 501 -0.28 20.14 5.30
C PRO A 501 -0.30 18.99 4.28
N THR A 502 -0.34 17.74 4.75
CA THR A 502 -0.21 16.53 3.90
C THR A 502 -1.18 15.45 4.35
N LEU A 503 -1.54 14.50 3.48
CA LEU A 503 -2.45 13.40 3.84
C LEU A 503 -1.96 12.53 5.00
N GLU A 504 -0.66 12.51 5.30
CA GLU A 504 -0.11 11.86 6.50
C GLU A 504 -0.62 12.50 7.80
N GLY A 505 -0.98 13.79 7.74
CA GLY A 505 -1.59 14.55 8.84
C GLY A 505 -3.04 14.17 9.16
N VAL A 506 -3.70 13.33 8.36
CA VAL A 506 -5.11 12.93 8.60
C VAL A 506 -5.27 12.22 9.94
N ALA A 507 -4.40 11.25 10.27
CA ALA A 507 -4.54 10.49 11.52
C ALA A 507 -4.36 11.39 12.76
N PRO A 508 -3.28 12.19 12.87
CA PRO A 508 -3.13 13.13 13.98
C PRO A 508 -4.27 14.16 14.06
N ALA A 509 -4.81 14.62 12.93
CA ALA A 509 -5.93 15.55 12.91
C ALA A 509 -7.23 14.89 13.41
N ILE A 510 -7.47 13.61 13.08
CA ILE A 510 -8.60 12.83 13.62
C ILE A 510 -8.45 12.61 15.12
N GLU A 511 -7.25 12.34 15.63
CA GLU A 511 -7.00 12.21 17.08
C GLU A 511 -7.38 13.49 17.82
N ARG A 512 -6.84 14.63 17.39
CA ARG A 512 -7.18 15.94 17.96
C ARG A 512 -8.68 16.22 17.87
N ALA A 513 -9.29 15.92 16.72
CA ALA A 513 -10.73 16.10 16.56
C ALA A 513 -11.53 15.21 17.51
N SER A 514 -11.10 13.97 17.73
CA SER A 514 -11.76 13.04 18.66
C SER A 514 -11.67 13.52 20.11
N ASP A 515 -10.51 14.01 20.55
CA ASP A 515 -10.34 14.55 21.90
C ASP A 515 -11.22 15.79 22.12
N GLU A 516 -11.27 16.69 21.15
CA GLU A 516 -12.12 17.89 21.25
C GLU A 516 -13.62 17.54 21.22
N LEU A 517 -14.01 16.52 20.45
CA LEU A 517 -15.39 16.02 20.45
C LEU A 517 -15.77 15.43 21.81
N LEU A 518 -14.93 14.60 22.42
CA LEU A 518 -15.19 14.03 23.74
C LEU A 518 -15.36 15.14 24.79
N LYS A 519 -14.54 16.19 24.75
CA LYS A 519 -14.69 17.39 25.60
C LYS A 519 -16.03 18.09 25.41
N LYS A 520 -16.37 18.45 24.16
CA LYS A 520 -17.62 19.19 23.85
C LYS A 520 -18.87 18.38 24.21
N LEU A 521 -18.82 17.06 24.04
CA LEU A 521 -19.93 16.17 24.35
C LEU A 521 -19.99 15.75 25.83
N LYS A 522 -18.99 16.15 26.64
CA LYS A 522 -18.83 15.76 28.06
C LYS A 522 -18.73 14.22 28.22
N LEU A 523 -17.92 13.60 27.37
CA LEU A 523 -17.69 12.16 27.27
C LEU A 523 -16.23 11.75 27.54
N GLU A 524 -15.43 12.61 28.18
CA GLU A 524 -14.08 12.26 28.68
C GLU A 524 -14.13 11.42 29.95
#